data_AF-J6HC33-F1
#
_entry.id   AF-J6HC33-F1
#
_cell.length_a   1.000
_cell.length_b   1.000
_cell.length_c   1.000
_cell.angle_alpha   90.00
_cell.angle_beta   90.00
_cell.angle_gamma   90.00
#
_symmetry.space_group_name_H-M   'P 1'
#
loop_
_entity.id
_entity.type
_entity.pdbx_description
1 polymer ?
#
loop_
_entity_poly.entity_id
_entity_poly.type
_entity_poly.pdbx_seq_one_letter_code
_entity_poly.pdbx_strand_id
1 'polypeptide(L)'
;MDEDKRKYLLECFDELTQKEGSASKACRKIGVSDAIMSQIKKGIYKGDSERQFKKLAEYFELKDEAKKSFKNEDYIPTSISESVQGYIKNAQLKGGLVAIAGHAGIGKTRAIRKFKEDNDNSTIFITANPCLNTTKPVLKRICKELNISGVRSNYEMYDLILDKLRDGMVIIFDEAQHLSLKVIETLRGFSDYFNEKNQTLGIVFVGNQTTMDRFGGREDAVFAQIANRTIQKPVFQTSDIKREDIRLLYPNIEQNSMEEDFMLSVARSKEGIRGANNLYTNCYDNEDVSYEGLKNMAKHMKMMI
;
A
#
# COMPACT_ATOMS: atom_id res chain seq x y z
N MET A 1 29.82 -15.34 -20.42
CA MET A 1 28.60 -14.79 -21.03
C MET A 1 28.99 -14.03 -22.29
N ASP A 2 28.21 -14.11 -23.37
CA ASP A 2 28.53 -13.45 -24.65
C ASP A 2 28.43 -11.91 -24.58
N GLU A 3 29.16 -11.20 -25.44
CA GLU A 3 29.19 -9.73 -25.47
C GLU A 3 27.81 -9.11 -25.77
N ASP A 4 27.03 -9.74 -26.66
CA ASP A 4 25.68 -9.29 -26.98
C ASP A 4 24.75 -9.38 -25.76
N LYS A 5 24.85 -10.46 -24.98
CA LYS A 5 24.06 -10.63 -23.73
C LYS A 5 24.51 -9.62 -22.67
N ARG A 6 25.80 -9.27 -22.59
CA ARG A 6 26.28 -8.22 -21.69
C ARG A 6 25.72 -6.85 -22.07
N LYS A 7 25.72 -6.53 -23.37
CA LYS A 7 25.17 -5.26 -23.87
C LYS A 7 23.67 -5.14 -23.56
N TYR A 8 22.90 -6.19 -23.84
CA TYR A 8 21.46 -6.25 -23.50
C TYR A 8 21.21 -5.97 -22.00
N LEU A 9 21.96 -6.60 -21.10
CA LEU A 9 21.80 -6.38 -19.66
C LEU A 9 22.14 -4.96 -19.21
N LEU A 10 23.05 -4.27 -19.91
CA LEU A 10 23.32 -2.85 -19.65
C LEU A 10 22.17 -1.96 -20.14
N GLU A 11 21.57 -2.28 -21.28
CA GLU A 11 20.39 -1.58 -21.79
C GLU A 11 19.20 -1.74 -20.82
N CYS A 12 18.92 -2.95 -20.35
CA CYS A 12 17.90 -3.18 -19.31
C CYS A 12 18.20 -2.42 -18.01
N PHE A 13 19.48 -2.29 -17.63
CA PHE A 13 19.88 -1.49 -16.48
C PHE A 13 19.66 0.01 -16.68
N ASP A 14 19.85 0.52 -17.89
CA ASP A 14 19.56 1.91 -18.24
C ASP A 14 18.07 2.22 -18.18
N GLU A 15 17.22 1.35 -18.73
CA GLU A 15 15.77 1.45 -18.59
C GLU A 15 15.32 1.46 -17.13
N LEU A 16 15.86 0.55 -16.30
CA LEU A 16 15.57 0.54 -14.87
C LEU A 16 16.03 1.83 -14.18
N THR A 17 17.18 2.38 -14.60
CA THR A 17 17.69 3.65 -14.05
C THR A 17 16.75 4.81 -14.34
N GLN A 18 16.19 4.87 -15.56
CA GLN A 18 15.18 5.87 -15.92
C GLN A 18 13.92 5.71 -15.06
N LYS A 19 13.43 4.47 -14.91
CA LYS A 19 12.23 4.15 -14.11
C LYS A 19 12.38 4.51 -12.63
N GLU A 20 13.56 4.28 -12.03
CA GLU A 20 13.82 4.59 -10.62
C GLU A 20 14.22 6.06 -10.37
N GLY A 21 14.55 6.78 -11.43
CA GLY A 21 15.04 8.16 -11.40
C GLY A 21 16.50 8.32 -10.95
N SER A 22 17.21 7.25 -10.56
CA SER A 22 18.65 7.30 -10.32
C SER A 22 19.36 5.94 -10.36
N ALA A 23 20.62 5.94 -10.81
CA ALA A 23 21.45 4.74 -10.90
C ALA A 23 21.70 4.11 -9.51
N SER A 24 21.86 4.95 -8.48
CA SER A 24 22.07 4.47 -7.10
C SER A 24 20.86 3.71 -6.53
N LYS A 25 19.63 4.05 -6.95
CA LYS A 25 18.43 3.29 -6.58
C LYS A 25 18.36 1.96 -7.35
N ALA A 26 18.65 1.97 -8.64
CA ALA A 26 18.70 0.77 -9.48
C ALA A 26 19.76 -0.23 -8.98
N CYS A 27 20.99 0.24 -8.73
CA CYS A 27 22.08 -0.55 -8.14
C CYS A 27 21.68 -1.22 -6.81
N ARG A 28 21.01 -0.48 -5.92
CA ARG A 28 20.49 -1.03 -4.65
C ARG A 28 19.43 -2.11 -4.85
N LYS A 29 18.56 -2.00 -5.86
CA LYS A 29 17.56 -3.03 -6.17
C LYS A 29 18.19 -4.34 -6.67
N ILE A 30 19.28 -4.26 -7.43
CA ILE A 30 19.97 -5.42 -8.02
C ILE A 30 21.01 -6.01 -7.04
N GLY A 31 21.47 -5.23 -6.06
CA GLY A 31 22.53 -5.66 -5.14
C GLY A 31 23.93 -5.51 -5.73
N VAL A 32 24.12 -4.49 -6.57
CA VAL A 32 25.41 -4.10 -7.18
C VAL A 32 25.83 -2.74 -6.61
N SER A 33 27.12 -2.51 -6.46
CA SER A 33 27.64 -1.21 -6.02
C SER A 33 27.60 -0.20 -7.17
N ASP A 34 27.19 1.04 -6.86
CA ASP A 34 27.10 2.14 -7.83
C ASP A 34 28.46 2.46 -8.49
N ALA A 35 29.53 2.42 -7.70
CA ALA A 35 30.90 2.63 -8.19
C ALA A 35 31.34 1.51 -9.15
N ILE A 36 30.99 0.25 -8.83
CA ILE A 36 31.29 -0.91 -9.68
C ILE A 36 30.53 -0.82 -11.00
N MET A 37 29.24 -0.50 -10.94
CA MET A 37 28.38 -0.39 -12.12
C MET A 37 28.85 0.73 -13.07
N SER A 38 29.27 1.88 -12.52
CA SER A 38 29.85 2.99 -13.29
C SER A 38 31.16 2.58 -14.00
N GLN A 39 32.04 1.84 -13.31
CA GLN A 39 33.28 1.33 -13.92
C GLN A 39 33.02 0.28 -15.00
N ILE A 40 32.01 -0.58 -14.81
CA ILE A 40 31.60 -1.59 -15.81
C ILE A 40 31.09 -0.90 -17.08
N LYS A 41 30.21 0.10 -16.95
CA LYS A 41 29.71 0.87 -18.11
C LYS A 41 30.81 1.58 -18.89
N LYS A 42 31.86 2.04 -18.19
CA LYS A 42 33.01 2.70 -18.81
C LYS A 42 34.05 1.74 -19.38
N GLY A 43 33.87 0.42 -19.21
CA GLY A 43 34.84 -0.59 -19.67
C GLY A 43 36.16 -0.62 -18.89
N ILE A 44 36.24 0.05 -17.73
CA ILE A 44 37.47 0.20 -16.93
C ILE A 44 37.48 -0.67 -15.67
N TYR A 45 36.43 -1.45 -15.43
CA TYR A 45 36.33 -2.30 -14.25
C TYR A 45 37.32 -3.46 -14.33
N LYS A 46 38.30 -3.48 -13.43
CA LYS A 46 39.34 -4.52 -13.33
C LYS A 46 38.98 -5.70 -12.42
N GLY A 47 37.80 -5.65 -11.78
CA GLY A 47 37.32 -6.72 -10.91
C GLY A 47 36.59 -7.81 -11.68
N ASP A 48 35.87 -8.66 -10.95
CA ASP A 48 35.09 -9.76 -11.52
C ASP A 48 33.80 -9.24 -12.17
N SER A 49 33.93 -8.85 -13.44
CA SER A 49 32.84 -8.37 -14.29
C SER A 49 31.79 -9.45 -14.54
N GLU A 50 32.22 -10.71 -14.72
CA GLU A 50 31.31 -11.84 -14.96
C GLU A 50 30.34 -12.03 -13.79
N ARG A 51 30.81 -11.92 -12.54
CA ARG A 51 29.95 -12.00 -11.37
C ARG A 51 28.92 -10.87 -11.28
N GLN A 52 29.26 -9.66 -11.69
CA GLN A 52 28.30 -8.55 -11.68
C GLN A 52 27.24 -8.71 -12.77
N PHE A 53 27.68 -9.15 -13.95
CA PHE A 53 26.80 -9.48 -15.06
C PHE A 53 25.87 -10.65 -14.74
N LYS A 54 26.32 -11.64 -13.98
CA LYS A 54 25.46 -12.72 -13.47
C LYS A 54 24.35 -12.20 -12.56
N LYS A 55 24.64 -11.26 -11.65
CA LYS A 55 23.61 -10.62 -10.82
C LYS A 55 22.58 -9.84 -11.64
N LEU A 56 23.03 -9.14 -12.69
CA LEU A 56 22.15 -8.45 -13.63
C LEU A 56 21.25 -9.46 -14.36
N ALA A 57 21.83 -10.54 -14.89
CA ALA A 57 21.11 -11.60 -15.59
C ALA A 57 20.06 -12.25 -14.69
N GLU A 58 20.45 -12.72 -13.50
CA GLU A 58 19.52 -13.32 -12.52
C GLU A 58 18.37 -12.36 -12.17
N TYR A 59 18.66 -11.06 -11.99
CA TYR A 59 17.62 -10.09 -11.71
C TYR A 59 16.65 -9.92 -12.89
N PHE A 60 17.14 -9.71 -14.10
CA PHE A 60 16.30 -9.42 -15.26
C PHE A 60 15.56 -10.65 -15.77
N GLU A 61 16.18 -11.83 -15.76
CA GLU A 61 15.52 -13.11 -16.09
C GLU A 61 14.34 -13.36 -15.13
N LEU A 62 14.52 -13.18 -13.82
CA LEU A 62 13.44 -13.25 -12.84
C LEU A 62 12.34 -12.19 -13.07
N LYS A 63 12.69 -11.01 -13.59
CA LYS A 63 11.70 -9.98 -13.93
C LYS A 63 10.93 -10.31 -15.20
N ASP A 64 11.58 -10.88 -16.20
CA ASP A 64 10.94 -11.28 -17.46
C ASP A 64 10.03 -12.49 -17.24
N GLU A 65 10.41 -13.45 -16.41
CA GLU A 65 9.51 -14.52 -15.95
C GLU A 65 8.31 -13.93 -15.19
N ALA A 66 8.53 -12.97 -14.30
CA ALA A 66 7.46 -12.30 -13.56
C ALA A 66 6.56 -11.40 -14.42
N LYS A 67 6.97 -11.00 -15.63
CA LYS A 67 6.14 -10.27 -16.61
C LYS A 67 5.19 -11.19 -17.38
N LYS A 68 5.54 -12.47 -17.53
CA LYS A 68 4.69 -13.48 -18.20
C LYS A 68 3.52 -13.92 -17.31
N SER A 69 3.68 -13.81 -15.99
CA SER A 69 2.63 -14.11 -15.02
C SER A 69 1.57 -13.01 -14.98
N PHE A 70 0.30 -13.37 -14.82
CA PHE A 70 -0.79 -12.38 -14.75
C PHE A 70 -0.58 -11.43 -13.56
N LYS A 71 -0.37 -10.15 -13.87
CA LYS A 71 -0.34 -9.06 -12.91
C LYS A 71 -1.20 -7.90 -13.38
N ASN A 72 -2.08 -7.46 -12.51
CA ASN A 72 -2.63 -6.12 -12.57
C ASN A 72 -1.50 -5.13 -12.26
N GLU A 73 -0.81 -4.66 -13.31
CA GLU A 73 0.29 -3.69 -13.19
C GLU A 73 -0.21 -2.33 -12.70
N ASP A 74 -1.42 -1.96 -13.10
CA ASP A 74 -2.05 -0.69 -12.78
C ASP A 74 -3.07 -0.79 -11.64
N TYR A 75 -3.37 0.38 -11.06
CA TYR A 75 -4.44 0.51 -10.08
C TYR A 75 -5.81 0.34 -10.75
N ILE A 76 -6.63 -0.56 -10.19
CA ILE A 76 -8.00 -0.82 -10.65
C ILE A 76 -8.99 -0.17 -9.66
N PRO A 77 -9.84 0.76 -10.12
CA PRO A 77 -10.80 1.48 -9.27
C PRO A 77 -12.01 0.61 -8.94
N THR A 78 -11.85 -0.32 -8.00
CA THR A 78 -12.99 -1.09 -7.47
C THR A 78 -13.88 -0.22 -6.60
N SER A 79 -15.14 -0.60 -6.46
CA SER A 79 -16.16 0.12 -5.69
C SER A 79 -15.74 0.41 -4.23
N ILE A 80 -15.14 -0.58 -3.55
CA ILE A 80 -14.57 -0.41 -2.21
C ILE A 80 -13.38 0.56 -2.25
N SER A 81 -12.52 0.43 -3.25
CA SER A 81 -11.34 1.29 -3.36
C SER A 81 -11.71 2.75 -3.59
N GLU A 82 -12.67 3.04 -4.47
CA GLU A 82 -13.18 4.39 -4.70
C GLU A 82 -13.84 4.96 -3.44
N SER A 83 -14.61 4.13 -2.73
CA SER A 83 -15.23 4.52 -1.46
C SER A 83 -14.18 4.92 -0.43
N VAL A 84 -13.11 4.12 -0.27
CA VAL A 84 -11.99 4.43 0.62
C VAL A 84 -11.34 5.77 0.25
N GLN A 85 -11.08 6.02 -1.04
CA GLN A 85 -10.54 7.31 -1.49
C GLN A 85 -11.50 8.47 -1.21
N GLY A 86 -12.81 8.27 -1.39
CA GLY A 86 -13.83 9.26 -1.06
C GLY A 86 -13.83 9.64 0.43
N TYR A 87 -13.67 8.67 1.33
CA TYR A 87 -13.53 8.94 2.77
C TYR A 87 -12.24 9.70 3.11
N ILE A 88 -11.11 9.34 2.49
CA ILE A 88 -9.84 10.07 2.66
C ILE A 88 -10.00 11.51 2.15
N LYS A 89 -10.66 11.71 1.00
CA LYS A 89 -10.92 13.04 0.44
C LYS A 89 -11.82 13.86 1.33
N ASN A 90 -12.86 13.26 1.91
CA ASN A 90 -13.72 13.93 2.88
C ASN A 90 -12.94 14.38 4.13
N ALA A 91 -12.02 13.56 4.64
CA ALA A 91 -11.15 13.94 5.76
C ALA A 91 -10.26 15.13 5.39
N GLN A 92 -9.77 15.19 4.15
CA GLN A 92 -8.99 16.33 3.65
C GLN A 92 -9.82 17.62 3.59
N LEU A 93 -11.07 17.52 3.11
CA LEU A 93 -11.96 18.66 2.90
C LEU A 93 -12.59 19.20 4.18
N LYS A 94 -12.85 18.34 5.17
CA LYS A 94 -13.56 18.71 6.41
C LYS A 94 -12.66 18.73 7.63
N GLY A 95 -11.42 18.22 7.51
CA GLY A 95 -10.56 17.92 8.64
C GLY A 95 -11.14 16.81 9.50
N GLY A 96 -10.59 16.66 10.71
CA GLY A 96 -11.09 15.70 11.68
C GLY A 96 -10.53 14.31 11.49
N LEU A 97 -11.13 13.37 12.22
CA LEU A 97 -10.68 11.98 12.28
C LEU A 97 -11.63 11.09 11.48
N VAL A 98 -11.07 10.20 10.67
CA VAL A 98 -11.83 9.17 9.96
C VAL A 98 -11.22 7.82 10.26
N ALA A 99 -12.07 6.83 10.52
CA ALA A 99 -11.65 5.54 11.01
C ALA A 99 -12.27 4.46 10.11
N ILE A 100 -11.53 4.03 9.09
CA ILE A 100 -11.98 3.08 8.06
C ILE A 100 -11.67 1.65 8.51
N ALA A 101 -12.72 0.86 8.68
CA ALA A 101 -12.62 -0.56 8.98
C ALA A 101 -12.83 -1.40 7.72
N GLY A 102 -12.19 -2.56 7.65
CA GLY A 102 -12.67 -3.60 6.76
C GLY A 102 -11.91 -4.90 6.79
N HIS A 103 -12.42 -5.90 6.10
CA HIS A 103 -11.77 -7.20 5.95
C HIS A 103 -10.39 -7.10 5.26
N ALA A 104 -9.53 -8.08 5.54
CA ALA A 104 -8.24 -8.17 4.88
C ALA A 104 -8.41 -8.49 3.38
N GLY A 105 -7.48 -8.02 2.55
CA GLY A 105 -7.45 -8.41 1.14
C GLY A 105 -8.49 -7.76 0.22
N ILE A 106 -9.31 -6.81 0.70
CA ILE A 106 -10.34 -6.12 -0.11
C ILE A 106 -9.85 -4.86 -0.88
N GLY A 107 -8.56 -4.56 -0.85
CA GLY A 107 -7.98 -3.46 -1.64
C GLY A 107 -7.72 -2.13 -0.92
N LYS A 108 -7.99 -2.01 0.40
CA LYS A 108 -7.78 -0.77 1.17
C LYS A 108 -6.38 -0.14 1.02
N THR A 109 -5.31 -0.92 1.22
CA THR A 109 -3.93 -0.42 1.09
C THR A 109 -3.61 0.03 -0.34
N ARG A 110 -4.17 -0.61 -1.37
CA ARG A 110 -4.00 -0.20 -2.77
C ARG A 110 -4.69 1.14 -3.02
N ALA A 111 -5.90 1.33 -2.49
CA ALA A 111 -6.63 2.60 -2.52
C ALA A 111 -5.80 3.76 -1.94
N ILE A 112 -5.23 3.55 -0.75
CA ILE A 112 -4.43 4.56 -0.04
C ILE A 112 -3.17 4.92 -0.83
N ARG A 113 -2.45 3.92 -1.36
CA ARG A 113 -1.24 4.15 -2.16
C ARG A 113 -1.55 4.98 -3.41
N LYS A 114 -2.63 4.65 -4.12
CA LYS A 114 -3.08 5.42 -5.27
C LYS A 114 -3.44 6.85 -4.88
N PHE A 115 -4.19 7.03 -3.79
CA PHE A 115 -4.51 8.38 -3.30
C PHE A 115 -3.26 9.21 -2.99
N LYS A 116 -2.25 8.60 -2.33
CA LYS A 116 -0.97 9.25 -2.02
C LYS A 116 -0.20 9.61 -3.29
N GLU A 117 -0.19 8.73 -4.30
CA GLU A 117 0.44 9.00 -5.59
C GLU A 117 -0.22 10.21 -6.28
N ASP A 118 -1.56 10.26 -6.29
CA ASP A 118 -2.31 11.34 -6.92
C ASP A 118 -2.27 12.67 -6.13
N ASN A 119 -1.94 12.62 -4.82
CA ASN A 119 -1.99 13.76 -3.89
C ASN A 119 -0.69 13.91 -3.07
N ASP A 120 0.46 13.65 -3.69
CA ASP A 120 1.75 13.48 -3.00
C ASP A 120 2.10 14.65 -2.05
N ASN A 121 1.85 15.88 -2.49
CA ASN A 121 2.15 17.11 -1.73
C ASN A 121 1.27 17.32 -0.48
N SER A 122 0.08 16.73 -0.46
CA SER A 122 -0.92 16.94 0.61
C SER A 122 -1.17 15.71 1.47
N THR A 123 -0.51 14.59 1.18
CA THR A 123 -0.76 13.31 1.85
C THR A 123 0.50 12.76 2.48
N ILE A 124 0.42 12.41 3.75
CA ILE A 124 1.42 11.59 4.45
C ILE A 124 0.83 10.20 4.62
N PHE A 125 1.55 9.17 4.19
CA PHE A 125 1.11 7.77 4.29
C PHE A 125 2.09 6.97 5.14
N ILE A 126 1.58 6.36 6.21
CA ILE A 126 2.36 5.55 7.14
C ILE A 126 1.66 4.20 7.33
N THR A 127 2.37 3.11 7.07
CA THR A 127 1.93 1.77 7.51
C THR A 127 2.41 1.53 8.92
N ALA A 128 1.47 1.41 9.86
CA ALA A 128 1.75 1.05 11.24
C ALA A 128 2.22 -0.41 11.34
N ASN A 129 3.05 -0.68 12.33
CA ASN A 129 3.55 -2.01 12.64
C ASN A 129 3.74 -2.11 14.16
N PRO A 130 3.98 -3.31 14.72
CA PRO A 130 4.10 -3.47 16.17
C PRO A 130 5.16 -2.57 16.86
N CYS A 131 6.17 -2.08 16.12
CA CYS A 131 7.18 -1.17 16.64
C CYS A 131 6.73 0.31 16.69
N LEU A 132 5.60 0.64 16.05
CA LEU A 132 4.98 1.97 16.02
C LEU A 132 3.82 2.08 17.06
N ASN A 133 3.99 1.47 18.22
CA ASN A 133 2.95 1.42 19.25
C ASN A 133 3.01 2.55 20.29
N THR A 134 4.06 3.38 20.29
CA THR A 134 4.25 4.50 21.23
C THR A 134 4.37 5.83 20.49
N THR A 135 4.11 6.95 21.19
CA THR A 135 4.11 8.29 20.60
C THR A 135 5.45 8.64 19.94
N LYS A 136 6.58 8.31 20.57
CA LYS A 136 7.91 8.70 20.08
C LYS A 136 8.28 8.08 18.71
N PRO A 137 8.17 6.76 18.49
CA PRO A 137 8.34 6.15 17.17
C PRO A 137 7.42 6.74 16.09
N VAL A 138 6.17 7.03 16.43
CA VAL A 138 5.20 7.59 15.48
C VAL A 138 5.56 9.02 15.09
N LEU A 139 5.87 9.90 16.07
CA LEU A 139 6.35 11.25 15.78
C LEU A 139 7.64 11.22 14.96
N LYS A 140 8.62 10.37 15.31
CA LYS A 140 9.83 10.18 14.50
C LYS A 140 9.52 9.76 13.06
N ARG A 141 8.51 8.93 12.86
CA ARG A 141 8.10 8.51 11.52
C ARG A 141 7.50 9.67 10.74
N ILE A 142 6.63 10.47 11.34
CA ILE A 142 6.06 11.67 10.71
C ILE A 142 7.17 12.70 10.41
N CYS A 143 8.09 12.94 11.35
CA CYS A 143 9.26 13.80 11.13
C CYS A 143 10.05 13.36 9.90
N LYS A 144 10.26 12.05 9.70
CA LYS A 144 10.95 11.53 8.51
C LYS A 144 10.20 11.85 7.22
N GLU A 145 8.88 11.69 7.19
CA GLU A 145 8.06 12.03 6.01
C GLU A 145 8.06 13.54 5.73
N LEU A 146 8.23 14.38 6.77
CA LEU A 146 8.32 15.84 6.69
C LEU A 146 9.75 16.38 6.57
N ASN A 147 10.76 15.52 6.43
CA ASN A 147 12.19 15.88 6.39
C ASN A 147 12.69 16.68 7.62
N ILE A 148 12.13 16.43 8.81
CA ILE A 148 12.58 16.97 10.09
C ILE A 148 13.66 16.05 10.67
N SER A 149 14.80 16.60 11.07
CA SER A 149 15.95 15.84 11.59
C SER A 149 16.59 16.50 12.82
N GLY A 150 17.43 15.75 13.56
CA GLY A 150 18.18 16.27 14.71
C GLY A 150 17.41 16.34 16.04
N VAL A 151 16.10 16.10 16.02
CA VAL A 151 15.21 16.26 17.19
C VAL A 151 15.11 14.98 18.02
N ARG A 152 15.12 15.11 19.36
CA ARG A 152 15.01 13.96 20.28
C ARG A 152 13.83 14.03 21.25
N SER A 153 13.35 15.23 21.57
CA SER A 153 12.23 15.45 22.49
C SER A 153 10.89 15.20 21.79
N ASN A 154 9.94 14.58 22.49
CA ASN A 154 8.60 14.34 21.94
C ASN A 154 7.85 15.65 21.70
N TYR A 155 7.97 16.59 22.64
CA TYR A 155 7.29 17.87 22.56
C TYR A 155 7.82 18.70 21.38
N GLU A 156 9.14 18.78 21.24
CA GLU A 156 9.79 19.49 20.13
C GLU A 156 9.44 18.87 18.77
N MET A 157 9.38 17.53 18.68
CA MET A 157 8.90 16.87 17.46
C MET A 157 7.44 17.23 17.15
N TYR A 158 6.58 17.27 18.17
CA TYR A 158 5.17 17.61 18.00
C TYR A 158 4.99 19.02 17.44
N ASP A 159 5.67 20.02 18.02
CA ASP A 159 5.59 21.41 17.57
C ASP A 159 6.16 21.57 16.14
N LEU A 160 7.32 20.99 15.86
CA LEU A 160 7.92 21.05 14.51
C LEU A 160 7.08 20.33 13.45
N ILE A 161 6.37 19.27 13.83
CA ILE A 161 5.39 18.63 12.93
C ILE A 161 4.25 19.59 12.65
N LEU A 162 3.66 20.22 13.68
CA LEU A 162 2.59 21.20 13.51
C LEU A 162 2.99 22.34 12.57
N ASP A 163 4.20 22.88 12.73
CA ASP A 163 4.73 23.97 11.89
C ASP A 163 4.92 23.56 10.41
N LYS A 164 5.11 22.27 10.15
CA LYS A 164 5.30 21.72 8.79
C LYS A 164 4.01 21.23 8.14
N LEU A 165 2.99 20.92 8.93
CA LEU A 165 1.66 20.58 8.43
C LEU A 165 0.97 21.83 7.89
N ARG A 166 0.05 21.63 6.95
CA ARG A 166 -0.64 22.72 6.23
C ARG A 166 -2.13 22.42 6.13
N ASP A 167 -2.89 23.47 5.94
CA ASP A 167 -4.31 23.41 5.62
C ASP A 167 -4.55 22.52 4.39
N GLY A 168 -5.59 21.68 4.44
CA GLY A 168 -5.92 20.71 3.40
C GLY A 168 -4.99 19.51 3.31
N MET A 169 -4.15 19.22 4.32
CA MET A 169 -3.36 17.99 4.37
C MET A 169 -4.14 16.82 4.99
N VAL A 170 -3.68 15.59 4.70
CA VAL A 170 -4.19 14.36 5.31
C VAL A 170 -3.05 13.42 5.71
N ILE A 171 -3.12 12.87 6.91
CA ILE A 171 -2.19 11.85 7.41
C ILE A 171 -2.94 10.53 7.53
N ILE A 172 -2.48 9.51 6.80
CA ILE A 172 -3.13 8.20 6.71
C ILE A 172 -2.25 7.17 7.40
N PHE A 173 -2.84 6.45 8.35
CA PHE A 173 -2.24 5.32 9.05
C PHE A 173 -2.92 4.02 8.62
N ASP A 174 -2.24 3.20 7.83
CA ASP A 174 -2.69 1.84 7.49
C ASP A 174 -2.20 0.83 8.54
N GLU A 175 -2.91 -0.29 8.68
CA GLU A 175 -2.71 -1.27 9.75
C GLU A 175 -2.78 -0.64 11.16
N ALA A 176 -3.72 0.29 11.35
CA ALA A 176 -3.87 1.11 12.55
C ALA A 176 -4.09 0.31 13.85
N GLN A 177 -4.36 -1.00 13.76
CA GLN A 177 -4.37 -1.92 14.91
C GLN A 177 -3.09 -2.02 15.72
N HIS A 178 -1.99 -1.55 15.14
CA HIS A 178 -0.72 -1.50 15.84
C HIS A 178 -0.50 -0.20 16.63
N LEU A 179 -1.38 0.80 16.47
CA LEU A 179 -1.29 2.05 17.22
C LEU A 179 -1.95 1.90 18.60
N SER A 180 -1.32 2.50 19.62
CA SER A 180 -1.94 2.61 20.94
C SER A 180 -2.89 3.82 21.02
N LEU A 181 -3.77 3.81 22.02
CA LEU A 181 -4.69 4.92 22.28
C LEU A 181 -3.98 6.24 22.53
N LYS A 182 -2.86 6.18 23.26
CA LYS A 182 -2.02 7.36 23.52
C LYS A 182 -1.48 7.98 22.23
N VAL A 183 -1.14 7.16 21.23
CA VAL A 183 -0.75 7.64 19.91
C VAL A 183 -1.93 8.33 19.23
N ILE A 184 -3.10 7.69 19.21
CA ILE A 184 -4.31 8.23 18.56
C ILE A 184 -4.70 9.58 19.16
N GLU A 185 -4.69 9.70 20.49
CA GLU A 185 -4.94 10.97 21.19
C GLU A 185 -3.92 12.05 20.80
N THR A 186 -2.64 11.69 20.68
CA THR A 186 -1.60 12.62 20.23
C THR A 186 -1.88 13.10 18.81
N LEU A 187 -2.26 12.19 17.90
CA LEU A 187 -2.56 12.53 16.51
C LEU A 187 -3.83 13.38 16.37
N ARG A 188 -4.83 13.18 17.25
CA ARG A 188 -6.03 14.03 17.31
C ARG A 188 -5.68 15.48 17.58
N GLY A 189 -4.73 15.72 18.48
CA GLY A 189 -4.27 17.08 18.81
C GLY A 189 -3.82 17.88 17.60
N PHE A 190 -3.27 17.23 16.56
CA PHE A 190 -2.97 17.90 15.30
C PHE A 190 -4.24 18.37 14.60
N SER A 191 -5.26 17.52 14.46
CA SER A 191 -6.51 17.92 13.82
C SER A 191 -7.24 19.02 14.59
N ASP A 192 -7.24 18.95 15.93
CA ASP A 192 -7.89 19.95 16.80
C ASP A 192 -7.24 21.34 16.61
N TYR A 193 -5.90 21.40 16.54
CA TYR A 193 -5.13 22.63 16.32
C TYR A 193 -5.50 23.34 15.01
N PHE A 194 -5.68 22.59 13.91
CA PHE A 194 -6.08 23.17 12.62
C PHE A 194 -7.54 23.62 12.66
N ASN A 195 -8.42 22.84 13.28
CA ASN A 195 -9.84 23.17 13.39
C ASN A 195 -10.08 24.46 14.20
N GLU A 196 -9.35 24.69 15.28
CA GLU A 196 -9.40 25.95 16.06
C GLU A 196 -9.05 27.20 15.23
N LYS A 197 -8.32 27.03 14.12
CA LYS A 197 -7.94 28.08 13.18
C LYS A 197 -8.84 28.17 11.95
N ASN A 198 -9.95 27.44 11.91
CA ASN A 198 -10.80 27.26 10.73
C ASN A 198 -10.04 26.68 9.51
N GLN A 199 -9.04 25.82 9.76
CA GLN A 199 -8.28 25.09 8.76
C GLN A 199 -8.58 23.60 8.86
N THR A 200 -8.21 22.83 7.83
CA THR A 200 -8.46 21.39 7.78
C THR A 200 -7.16 20.59 7.84
N LEU A 201 -7.17 19.58 8.70
CA LEU A 201 -6.18 18.51 8.70
C LEU A 201 -6.93 17.19 8.94
N GLY A 202 -6.89 16.30 7.94
CA GLY A 202 -7.50 14.99 8.06
C GLY A 202 -6.54 14.00 8.72
N ILE A 203 -7.03 13.24 9.70
CA ILE A 203 -6.30 12.09 10.26
C ILE A 203 -7.12 10.83 9.97
N VAL A 204 -6.58 9.93 9.14
CA VAL A 204 -7.29 8.72 8.69
C VAL A 204 -6.61 7.49 9.26
N PHE A 205 -7.38 6.66 9.97
CA PHE A 205 -6.96 5.36 10.47
C PHE A 205 -7.61 4.28 9.63
N VAL A 206 -6.82 3.35 9.09
CA VAL A 206 -7.30 2.22 8.30
C VAL A 206 -6.83 0.93 8.95
N GLY A 207 -7.77 -0.01 9.18
CA GLY A 207 -7.45 -1.26 9.86
C GLY A 207 -8.52 -2.33 9.72
N ASN A 208 -8.41 -3.36 10.55
CA ASN A 208 -9.41 -4.43 10.66
C ASN A 208 -10.56 -4.06 11.62
N GLN A 209 -11.70 -4.73 11.48
CA GLN A 209 -12.91 -4.43 12.26
C GLN A 209 -12.69 -4.46 13.77
N THR A 210 -12.04 -5.51 14.27
CA THR A 210 -11.79 -5.72 15.71
C THR A 210 -11.01 -4.61 16.37
N THR A 211 -10.18 -3.90 15.60
CA THR A 211 -9.48 -2.73 16.10
C THR A 211 -10.36 -1.50 16.07
N MET A 212 -11.12 -1.30 15.01
CA MET A 212 -12.02 -0.15 14.87
C MET A 212 -13.13 -0.15 15.93
N ASP A 213 -13.53 -1.33 16.39
CA ASP A 213 -14.43 -1.49 17.54
C ASP A 213 -13.80 -0.97 18.84
N ARG A 214 -12.47 -1.06 19.02
CA ARG A 214 -11.76 -0.41 20.14
C ARG A 214 -11.88 1.11 20.07
N PHE A 215 -11.88 1.71 18.86
CA PHE A 215 -12.10 3.15 18.70
C PHE A 215 -13.53 3.61 19.10
N GLY A 216 -14.41 2.73 19.62
CA GLY A 216 -15.75 3.08 20.11
C GLY A 216 -16.32 2.18 21.22
N GLY A 217 -15.51 1.35 21.88
CA GLY A 217 -15.95 0.43 22.93
C GLY A 217 -16.24 1.12 24.27
N ARG A 218 -17.15 0.52 25.05
CA ARG A 218 -17.72 1.03 26.32
C ARG A 218 -16.76 1.11 27.53
N GLU A 219 -15.47 0.82 27.38
CA GLU A 219 -14.59 0.65 28.56
C GLU A 219 -13.63 1.80 28.89
N ASP A 220 -13.51 2.87 28.09
CA ASP A 220 -12.80 4.07 28.56
C ASP A 220 -13.55 5.36 28.22
N ALA A 221 -13.75 6.23 29.22
CA ALA A 221 -14.34 7.56 29.09
C ALA A 221 -13.66 8.45 28.02
N VAL A 222 -12.42 8.09 27.64
CA VAL A 222 -11.65 8.69 26.54
C VAL A 222 -12.31 8.41 25.17
N PHE A 223 -12.84 7.20 24.94
CA PHE A 223 -13.50 6.83 23.68
C PHE A 223 -14.84 7.50 23.47
N ALA A 224 -15.58 7.84 24.53
CA ALA A 224 -16.82 8.60 24.42
C ALA A 224 -16.57 10.04 23.93
N GLN A 225 -15.44 10.66 24.32
CA GLN A 225 -15.03 11.98 23.82
C GLN A 225 -14.58 11.92 22.35
N ILE A 226 -13.86 10.86 21.97
CA ILE A 226 -13.42 10.59 20.59
C ILE A 226 -14.61 10.27 19.66
N ALA A 227 -15.55 9.44 20.11
CA ALA A 227 -16.71 9.00 19.31
C ALA A 227 -17.75 10.09 19.10
N ASN A 228 -17.90 11.03 20.06
CA ASN A 228 -18.89 12.11 19.99
C ASN A 228 -18.48 13.29 19.09
N ARG A 229 -17.22 13.36 18.64
CA ARG A 229 -16.74 14.37 17.69
C ARG A 229 -16.29 13.70 16.38
N THR A 230 -17.25 13.56 15.47
CA THR A 230 -16.98 13.54 14.01
C THR A 230 -16.13 12.38 13.48
N ILE A 231 -16.12 11.20 14.10
CA ILE A 231 -15.48 10.03 13.48
C ILE A 231 -16.46 9.29 12.58
N GLN A 232 -16.27 9.43 11.27
CA GLN A 232 -16.90 8.53 10.31
C GLN A 232 -16.25 7.14 10.42
N LYS A 233 -17.08 6.11 10.58
CA LYS A 233 -16.65 4.71 10.75
C LYS A 233 -17.19 3.81 9.66
N PRO A 234 -16.81 4.01 8.38
CA PRO A 234 -17.21 3.08 7.33
C PRO A 234 -16.59 1.70 7.58
N VAL A 235 -17.41 0.67 7.37
CA VAL A 235 -17.01 -0.73 7.49
C VAL A 235 -17.17 -1.38 6.13
N PHE A 236 -16.08 -1.95 5.61
CA PHE A 236 -16.07 -2.67 4.34
C PHE A 236 -15.83 -4.15 4.55
N GLN A 237 -16.76 -4.97 4.08
CA GLN A 237 -16.71 -6.42 4.16
C GLN A 237 -16.41 -7.03 2.81
N THR A 238 -16.03 -8.30 2.80
CA THR A 238 -15.84 -9.07 1.57
C THR A 238 -17.16 -9.21 0.82
N SER A 239 -18.30 -9.28 1.50
CA SER A 239 -19.65 -9.27 0.92
C SER A 239 -19.97 -8.01 0.10
N ASP A 240 -19.31 -6.89 0.38
CA ASP A 240 -19.55 -5.62 -0.34
C ASP A 240 -18.91 -5.60 -1.74
N ILE A 241 -18.04 -6.59 -2.05
CA ILE A 241 -17.42 -6.72 -3.37
C ILE A 241 -18.52 -6.99 -4.40
N LYS A 242 -18.53 -6.20 -5.46
CA LYS A 242 -19.54 -6.26 -6.51
C LYS A 242 -19.07 -7.11 -7.68
N ARG A 243 -20.03 -7.57 -8.49
CA ARG A 243 -19.74 -8.31 -9.72
C ARG A 243 -18.96 -7.44 -10.70
N GLU A 244 -19.30 -6.15 -10.77
CA GLU A 244 -18.60 -5.16 -11.58
C GLU A 244 -17.11 -5.06 -11.20
N ASP A 245 -16.78 -5.23 -9.91
CA ASP A 245 -15.38 -5.25 -9.46
C ASP A 245 -14.62 -6.46 -10.04
N ILE A 246 -15.28 -7.62 -10.13
CA ILE A 246 -14.69 -8.84 -10.73
C ILE A 246 -14.42 -8.63 -12.22
N ARG A 247 -15.35 -8.00 -12.95
CA ARG A 247 -15.17 -7.65 -14.37
C ARG A 247 -14.00 -6.71 -14.60
N LEU A 248 -13.83 -5.72 -13.71
CA LEU A 248 -12.69 -4.80 -13.77
C LEU A 248 -11.37 -5.50 -13.46
N LEU A 249 -11.36 -6.43 -12.50
CA LEU A 249 -10.16 -7.13 -12.04
C LEU A 249 -9.70 -8.25 -12.97
N TYR A 250 -10.64 -8.93 -13.65
CA TYR A 250 -10.39 -10.10 -14.48
C TYR A 250 -11.12 -9.96 -15.84
N PRO A 251 -10.67 -9.02 -16.70
CA PRO A 251 -11.37 -8.69 -17.95
C PRO A 251 -11.42 -9.84 -18.97
N ASN A 252 -10.58 -10.87 -18.82
CA ASN A 252 -10.56 -12.03 -19.72
C ASN A 252 -11.62 -13.09 -19.35
N ILE A 253 -12.31 -12.94 -18.22
CA ILE A 253 -13.44 -13.82 -17.85
C ILE A 253 -14.69 -13.32 -18.56
N GLU A 254 -15.42 -14.23 -19.20
CA GLU A 254 -16.69 -13.91 -19.86
C GLU A 254 -17.76 -13.43 -18.86
N GLN A 255 -18.55 -12.43 -19.26
CA GLN A 255 -19.59 -11.88 -18.39
C GLN A 255 -20.76 -12.84 -18.24
N ASN A 256 -21.29 -12.95 -17.03
CA ASN A 256 -22.38 -13.86 -16.64
C ASN A 256 -22.02 -15.34 -16.84
N SER A 257 -20.74 -15.68 -16.79
CA SER A 257 -20.25 -17.06 -16.83
C SER A 257 -20.13 -17.68 -15.44
N MET A 258 -19.95 -19.00 -15.38
CA MET A 258 -19.75 -19.72 -14.12
C MET A 258 -18.40 -19.35 -13.46
N GLU A 259 -17.39 -19.00 -14.25
CA GLU A 259 -16.10 -18.49 -13.82
C GLU A 259 -16.25 -17.16 -13.08
N GLU A 260 -17.06 -16.23 -13.61
CA GLU A 260 -17.35 -14.96 -12.95
C GLU A 260 -18.03 -15.18 -11.59
N ASP A 261 -19.06 -16.03 -11.55
CA ASP A 261 -19.76 -16.40 -10.32
C ASP A 261 -18.81 -17.02 -9.29
N PHE A 262 -17.93 -17.91 -9.75
CA PHE A 262 -16.95 -18.57 -8.91
C PHE A 262 -15.95 -17.55 -8.35
N MET A 263 -15.38 -16.70 -9.20
CA MET A 263 -14.44 -15.65 -8.77
C MET A 263 -15.07 -14.65 -7.81
N LEU A 264 -16.34 -14.29 -8.01
CA LEU A 264 -17.09 -13.46 -7.06
C LEU A 264 -17.26 -14.17 -5.71
N SER A 265 -17.58 -15.47 -5.70
CA SER A 265 -17.71 -16.22 -4.45
C SER A 265 -16.39 -16.32 -3.68
N VAL A 266 -15.28 -16.57 -4.39
CA VAL A 266 -13.92 -16.54 -3.82
C VAL A 266 -13.59 -15.16 -3.25
N ALA A 267 -13.87 -14.09 -3.98
CA ALA A 267 -13.58 -12.74 -3.53
C ALA A 267 -14.43 -12.35 -2.29
N ARG A 268 -15.66 -12.85 -2.19
CA ARG A 268 -16.56 -12.63 -1.05
C ARG A 268 -16.25 -13.51 0.17
N SER A 269 -15.45 -14.56 0.00
CA SER A 269 -15.01 -15.43 1.09
C SER A 269 -13.95 -14.76 1.98
N LYS A 270 -13.36 -15.51 2.91
CA LYS A 270 -12.27 -15.02 3.78
C LYS A 270 -11.00 -14.63 3.01
N GLU A 271 -10.89 -15.09 1.78
CA GLU A 271 -9.73 -14.90 0.90
C GLU A 271 -9.66 -13.46 0.35
N GLY A 272 -10.81 -12.82 0.18
CA GLY A 272 -10.90 -11.47 -0.38
C GLY A 272 -10.42 -11.37 -1.84
N ILE A 273 -10.31 -10.15 -2.34
CA ILE A 273 -9.73 -9.87 -3.67
C ILE A 273 -8.28 -10.37 -3.76
N ARG A 274 -7.53 -10.36 -2.65
CA ARG A 274 -6.15 -10.87 -2.62
C ARG A 274 -6.07 -12.36 -2.95
N GLY A 275 -6.86 -13.20 -2.29
CA GLY A 275 -6.84 -14.64 -2.57
C GLY A 275 -7.45 -14.96 -3.93
N ALA A 276 -8.49 -14.23 -4.35
CA ALA A 276 -9.01 -14.32 -5.72
C ALA A 276 -7.93 -14.02 -6.77
N ASN A 277 -7.14 -12.96 -6.60
CA ASN A 277 -6.03 -12.66 -7.52
C ASN A 277 -4.99 -13.79 -7.55
N ASN A 278 -4.61 -14.31 -6.38
CA ASN A 278 -3.64 -15.41 -6.32
C ASN A 278 -4.17 -16.66 -7.05
N LEU A 279 -5.45 -16.99 -6.87
CA LEU A 279 -6.12 -18.09 -7.56
C LEU A 279 -6.09 -17.89 -9.08
N TYR A 280 -6.51 -16.71 -9.53
CA TYR A 280 -6.59 -16.40 -10.95
C TYR A 280 -5.21 -16.38 -11.61
N THR A 281 -4.21 -15.76 -10.98
CA THR A 281 -2.82 -15.78 -11.47
C THR A 281 -2.30 -17.20 -11.62
N ASN A 282 -2.50 -18.08 -10.63
CA ASN A 282 -2.06 -19.48 -10.73
C ASN A 282 -2.78 -20.26 -11.85
N CYS A 283 -4.05 -19.96 -12.11
CA CYS A 283 -4.82 -20.59 -13.19
C CYS A 283 -4.37 -20.07 -14.56
N TYR A 284 -4.15 -18.77 -14.67
CA TYR A 284 -3.64 -18.12 -15.88
C TYR A 284 -2.24 -18.63 -16.24
N ASP A 285 -1.36 -18.77 -15.25
CA ASP A 285 0.00 -19.27 -15.45
C ASP A 285 0.02 -20.76 -15.86
N ASN A 286 -1.04 -21.50 -15.53
CA ASN A 286 -1.26 -22.88 -15.99
C ASN A 286 -2.10 -22.96 -17.28
N GLU A 287 -2.41 -21.82 -17.91
CA GLU A 287 -3.21 -21.71 -19.14
C GLU A 287 -4.62 -22.31 -19.04
N ASP A 288 -5.18 -22.43 -17.83
CA ASP A 288 -6.53 -22.95 -17.58
C ASP A 288 -7.30 -22.07 -16.60
N VAL A 289 -7.99 -21.07 -17.16
CA VAL A 289 -8.91 -20.17 -16.45
C VAL A 289 -10.38 -20.62 -16.55
N SER A 290 -10.63 -21.87 -16.97
CA SER A 290 -11.98 -22.43 -17.01
C SER A 290 -12.55 -22.62 -15.60
N TYR A 291 -13.86 -22.80 -15.49
CA TYR A 291 -14.52 -23.06 -14.21
C TYR A 291 -13.92 -24.28 -13.47
N GLU A 292 -13.62 -25.37 -14.18
CA GLU A 292 -13.00 -26.56 -13.57
C GLU A 292 -11.54 -26.31 -13.19
N GLY A 293 -10.78 -25.56 -13.99
CA GLY A 293 -9.42 -25.11 -13.66
C GLY A 293 -9.38 -24.31 -12.35
N LEU A 294 -10.22 -23.28 -12.26
CA LEU A 294 -10.38 -22.45 -11.07
C LEU A 294 -10.76 -23.27 -9.83
N LYS A 295 -11.71 -24.20 -9.97
CA LYS A 295 -12.18 -25.04 -8.87
C LYS A 295 -11.11 -26.03 -8.40
N ASN A 296 -10.37 -26.64 -9.32
CA ASN A 296 -9.29 -27.56 -9.00
C ASN A 296 -8.13 -26.83 -8.32
N MET A 297 -7.76 -25.65 -8.81
CA MET A 297 -6.74 -24.82 -8.21
C MET A 297 -7.15 -24.33 -6.81
N ALA A 298 -8.39 -23.90 -6.63
CA ALA A 298 -8.91 -23.49 -5.31
C ALA A 298 -8.81 -24.62 -4.28
N LYS A 299 -9.13 -25.86 -4.68
CA LYS A 299 -8.93 -27.06 -3.85
C LYS A 299 -7.46 -27.31 -3.54
N HIS A 300 -6.58 -27.19 -4.54
CA HIS A 300 -5.14 -27.35 -4.36
C HIS A 300 -4.56 -26.33 -3.36
N MET A 301 -5.01 -25.08 -3.46
CA MET A 301 -4.67 -23.99 -2.55
C MET A 301 -5.36 -24.08 -1.18
N LYS A 302 -6.26 -25.06 -0.98
CA LYS A 302 -7.06 -25.26 0.25
C LYS A 302 -7.84 -24.02 0.68
N MET A 303 -8.37 -23.29 -0.29
CA MET A 303 -9.14 -22.07 -0.03
C MET A 303 -10.45 -22.38 0.69
N MET A 304 -10.81 -21.55 1.66
CA MET A 304 -12.12 -21.63 2.33
C MET A 304 -13.11 -20.71 1.62
N ILE A 305 -13.76 -21.24 0.59
CA ILE A 305 -14.74 -20.55 -0.26
C ILE A 305 -16.15 -20.81 0.28
#